data_AF-A0A0E2AZQ7-F1
#
_entry.id   AF-A0A0E2AZQ7-F1
#
_cell.length_a   1.000
_cell.length_b   1.000
_cell.length_c   1.000
_cell.angle_alpha   90.00
_cell.angle_beta   90.00
_cell.angle_gamma   90.00
#
_symmetry.space_group_name_H-M   'P 1'
#
loop_
_entity.id
_entity.type
_entity.pdbx_description
1 polymer ?
#
loop_
_entity_poly.entity_id
_entity_poly.type
_entity_poly.pdbx_seq_one_letter_code
_entity_poly.pdbx_strand_id
1 'polypeptide(L)'
;MTEVVHYALVIAHAIESLPLSRAKRQLLSKITDLDIAGRINGFGGCIAKNKTLGEEVGLAETTVSKYIREMRREGYINSGEFHGHYRILNS
;
A
#
# COMPACT_ATOMS: atom_id res chain seq x y z
N MET A 1 -3.59 21.05 -11.38
CA MET A 1 -2.74 19.97 -11.95
C MET A 1 -1.35 19.92 -11.35
N THR A 2 -0.72 21.06 -11.04
CA THR A 2 0.63 21.13 -10.44
C THR A 2 0.74 20.51 -9.05
N GLU A 3 -0.27 20.71 -8.19
CA GLU A 3 -0.23 20.21 -6.82
C GLU A 3 -0.28 18.67 -6.73
N VAL A 4 -1.18 18.03 -7.48
CA VAL A 4 -1.31 16.56 -7.50
C VAL A 4 -0.01 15.88 -7.96
N VAL A 5 0.63 16.45 -8.99
CA VAL A 5 1.92 15.96 -9.50
C VAL A 5 3.02 16.13 -8.45
N HIS A 6 3.03 17.27 -7.73
CA HIS A 6 3.98 17.52 -6.66
C HIS A 6 3.82 16.51 -5.51
N TYR A 7 2.59 16.25 -5.06
CA TYR A 7 2.31 15.25 -4.01
C TYR A 7 2.73 13.85 -4.42
N ALA A 8 2.41 13.41 -5.64
CA ALA A 8 2.82 12.11 -6.14
C ALA A 8 4.35 11.95 -6.15
N LEU A 9 5.08 12.99 -6.56
CA LEU A 9 6.54 12.99 -6.61
C LEU A 9 7.17 12.94 -5.20
N VAL A 10 6.59 13.67 -4.25
CA VAL A 10 7.02 13.66 -2.84
C VAL A 10 6.79 12.30 -2.20
N ILE A 11 5.63 11.68 -2.42
CA ILE A 11 5.30 10.34 -1.87
C ILE A 11 6.26 9.29 -2.44
N ALA A 12 6.45 9.28 -3.76
CA ALA A 12 7.37 8.34 -4.41
C ALA A 12 8.81 8.48 -3.86
N HIS A 13 9.29 9.72 -3.69
CA HIS A 13 10.61 9.96 -3.13
C HIS A 13 10.72 9.53 -1.65
N ALA A 14 9.71 9.82 -0.85
CA ALA A 14 9.66 9.40 0.55
C ALA A 14 9.74 7.87 0.68
N ILE A 15 8.96 7.13 -0.11
CA ILE A 15 8.97 5.67 -0.11
C ILE A 15 10.32 5.12 -0.59
N GLU A 16 10.91 5.72 -1.63
CA GLU A 16 12.23 5.31 -2.12
C GLU A 16 13.33 5.48 -1.06
N SER A 17 13.22 6.46 -0.17
CA SER A 17 14.19 6.69 0.92
C SER A 17 14.09 5.71 2.10
N LEU A 18 13.02 4.91 2.18
CA LEU A 18 12.80 4.01 3.30
C LEU A 18 13.81 2.86 3.31
N PRO A 19 14.24 2.36 4.49
CA PRO A 19 15.13 1.21 4.63
C PRO A 19 14.39 -0.11 4.38
N LEU A 20 13.72 -0.20 3.24
CA LEU A 20 12.91 -1.32 2.78
C LEU A 20 13.51 -1.92 1.51
N SER A 21 13.36 -3.24 1.33
CA SER A 21 13.76 -3.87 0.07
C SER A 21 12.98 -3.25 -1.10
N ARG A 22 13.55 -3.30 -2.31
CA ARG A 22 12.88 -2.78 -3.53
C ARG A 22 11.46 -3.34 -3.68
N ALA A 23 11.27 -4.65 -3.45
CA ALA A 23 9.96 -5.28 -3.55
C ALA A 23 8.97 -4.77 -2.48
N LYS A 24 9.43 -4.53 -1.24
CA LYS A 24 8.60 -3.91 -0.20
C LYS A 24 8.22 -2.46 -0.56
N ARG A 25 9.16 -1.67 -1.09
CA ARG A 25 8.90 -0.29 -1.54
C ARG A 25 7.88 -0.23 -2.68
N GLN A 26 8.01 -1.11 -3.67
CA GLN A 26 7.03 -1.23 -4.76
C GLN A 26 5.64 -1.60 -4.26
N LEU A 27 5.56 -2.58 -3.36
CA LEU A 27 4.30 -2.96 -2.73
C LEU A 27 3.70 -1.83 -1.88
N LEU A 28 4.53 -1.12 -1.09
CA LEU A 28 4.08 0.00 -0.27
C LEU A 28 3.59 1.16 -1.12
N SER A 29 4.31 1.52 -2.19
CA SER A 29 3.87 2.54 -3.15
C SER A 29 2.49 2.20 -3.71
N LYS A 30 2.30 0.94 -4.15
CA LYS A 30 1.02 0.50 -4.69
C LYS A 30 -0.11 0.53 -3.67
N ILE A 31 0.17 0.14 -2.42
CA ILE A 31 -0.81 0.24 -1.33
C ILE A 31 -1.16 1.70 -1.03
N THR A 32 -0.17 2.60 -1.05
CA THR A 32 -0.37 4.04 -0.82
C THR A 32 -1.25 4.66 -1.90
N ASP A 33 -0.99 4.35 -3.16
CA ASP A 33 -1.82 4.82 -4.28
C ASP A 33 -3.27 4.37 -4.12
N LEU A 34 -3.48 3.10 -3.75
CA LEU A 34 -4.80 2.53 -3.53
C LEU A 34 -5.47 3.01 -2.24
N ASP A 35 -4.70 3.38 -1.21
CA ASP A 35 -5.21 4.00 0.02
C ASP A 35 -5.76 5.39 -0.28
N ILE A 36 -4.99 6.23 -0.98
CA ILE A 36 -5.42 7.55 -1.41
C ILE A 36 -6.68 7.45 -2.27
N ALA A 37 -6.67 6.58 -3.29
CA ALA A 37 -7.83 6.35 -4.14
C ALA A 37 -9.03 5.83 -3.32
N GLY A 38 -8.79 4.90 -2.40
CA GLY A 38 -9.83 4.33 -1.54
C GLY A 38 -10.49 5.37 -0.65
N ARG A 39 -9.71 6.27 -0.05
CA ARG A 39 -10.22 7.38 0.77
C ARG A 39 -11.02 8.38 -0.05
N ILE A 40 -10.54 8.75 -1.24
CA ILE A 40 -11.27 9.64 -2.17
C ILE A 40 -12.64 9.06 -2.53
N ASN A 41 -12.73 7.73 -2.70
CA ASN A 41 -13.96 7.03 -3.05
C ASN A 41 -14.81 6.61 -1.82
N GLY A 42 -14.44 7.00 -0.60
CA GLY A 42 -15.21 6.70 0.62
C GLY A 42 -15.04 5.30 1.20
N PHE A 43 -14.06 4.52 0.74
CA PHE A 43 -13.77 3.17 1.26
C PHE A 43 -12.89 3.15 2.52
N GLY A 44 -12.39 4.31 2.97
CA GLY A 44 -11.53 4.42 4.15
C GLY A 44 -10.08 3.95 3.96
N GLY A 45 -9.73 3.39 2.80
CA GLY A 45 -8.36 3.09 2.40
C GLY A 45 -8.25 1.97 1.36
N CYS A 46 -7.11 1.28 1.32
CA CYS A 46 -6.85 0.24 0.34
C CYS A 46 -7.59 -1.05 0.70
N ILE A 47 -8.55 -1.45 -0.13
CA ILE A 47 -9.38 -2.66 0.03
C ILE A 47 -8.89 -3.85 -0.83
N ALA A 48 -7.79 -3.68 -1.55
CA ALA A 48 -7.30 -4.68 -2.48
C ALA A 48 -6.88 -5.98 -1.77
N LYS A 49 -7.22 -7.13 -2.37
CA LYS A 49 -6.81 -8.44 -1.87
C LYS A 49 -5.33 -8.67 -2.14
N ASN A 50 -4.69 -9.52 -1.33
CA ASN A 50 -3.28 -9.86 -1.49
C ASN A 50 -2.96 -10.42 -2.88
N LYS A 51 -3.87 -11.22 -3.44
CA LYS A 51 -3.77 -11.73 -4.81
C LYS A 51 -3.64 -10.60 -5.83
N THR A 52 -4.55 -9.64 -5.80
CA THR A 52 -4.57 -8.48 -6.71
C THR A 52 -3.30 -7.65 -6.57
N LEU A 53 -2.89 -7.32 -5.33
CA LEU A 53 -1.65 -6.61 -5.08
C LEU A 53 -0.44 -7.37 -5.65
N GLY A 54 -0.41 -8.70 -5.48
CA GLY A 54 0.66 -9.55 -5.99
C GLY A 54 0.75 -9.54 -7.51
N GLU A 55 -0.38 -9.62 -8.21
CA GLU A 55 -0.44 -9.52 -9.68
C GLU A 55 0.09 -8.17 -10.18
N GLU A 56 -0.23 -7.07 -9.49
CA GLU A 56 0.20 -5.72 -9.91
C GLU A 56 1.68 -5.43 -9.65
N VAL A 57 2.30 -6.05 -8.65
CA VAL A 57 3.72 -5.83 -8.33
C VAL A 57 4.63 -7.04 -8.61
N GLY A 58 4.11 -8.08 -9.26
CA GLY A 58 4.88 -9.27 -9.63
C GLY A 58 5.32 -10.14 -8.44
N LEU A 59 4.51 -10.21 -7.39
CA LEU A 59 4.78 -10.99 -6.19
C LEU A 59 3.74 -12.10 -6.00
N ALA A 60 4.18 -13.25 -5.48
CA ALA A 60 3.24 -14.29 -5.05
C ALA A 60 2.37 -13.79 -3.88
N GLU A 61 1.10 -14.21 -3.83
CA GLU A 61 0.15 -13.80 -2.78
C GLU A 61 0.67 -14.04 -1.36
N THR A 62 1.37 -15.16 -1.14
CA THR A 62 2.00 -15.50 0.15
C THR A 62 3.12 -14.52 0.51
N THR A 63 3.87 -14.02 -0.47
CA THR A 63 4.92 -13.02 -0.29
C THR A 63 4.31 -11.67 0.06
N VAL A 64 3.23 -11.27 -0.62
CA VAL A 64 2.47 -10.05 -0.26
C VAL A 64 1.96 -10.13 1.17
N SER A 65 1.38 -11.26 1.57
CA SER A 65 0.91 -11.49 2.94
C SER A 65 2.04 -11.33 3.98
N LYS A 66 3.21 -11.93 3.69
CA LYS A 66 4.40 -11.81 4.54
C LYS A 66 4.87 -10.36 4.66
N TYR A 67 5.05 -9.67 3.53
CA TYR A 67 5.55 -8.29 3.53
C TYR A 67 4.59 -7.31 4.20
N ILE A 68 3.28 -7.46 4.02
CA ILE A 68 2.31 -6.63 4.74
C ILE A 68 2.39 -6.89 6.24
N ARG A 69 2.58 -8.14 6.68
CA ARG A 69 2.77 -8.44 8.12
C ARG A 69 4.04 -7.80 8.68
N GLU A 70 5.14 -7.84 7.95
CA GLU A 70 6.41 -7.22 8.34
C GLU A 70 6.27 -5.69 8.40
N MET A 71 5.78 -5.07 7.33
CA MET A 71 5.56 -3.62 7.24
C MET A 71 4.58 -3.11 8.30
N ARG A 72 3.59 -3.91 8.71
CA ARG A 72 2.72 -3.60 9.86
C ARG A 72 3.49 -3.56 11.18
N ARG A 73 4.40 -4.51 11.44
CA ARG A 73 5.23 -4.50 12.66
C ARG A 73 6.20 -3.32 12.66
N GLU A 74 6.68 -2.96 11.48
CA GLU A 74 7.60 -1.84 11.26
C GLU A 74 6.89 -0.48 11.26
N GLY A 75 5.55 -0.44 11.27
CA GLY A 75 4.75 0.78 11.38
C GLY A 75 4.43 1.48 10.04
N TYR A 76 4.80 0.90 8.90
CA TYR A 76 4.53 1.45 7.57
C TYR A 76 3.09 1.24 7.08
N ILE A 77 2.38 0.28 7.65
CA ILE A 77 1.01 -0.04 7.29
C ILE A 77 0.19 -0.23 8.55
N ASN A 78 -1.00 0.36 8.59
CA ASN A 78 -2.04 0.05 9.55
C ASN A 78 -3.13 -0.77 8.84
N SER A 79 -3.61 -1.83 9.50
CA SER A 79 -4.84 -2.49 9.05
C SER A 79 -6.01 -1.85 9.78
N GLY A 80 -6.88 -1.18 9.05
CA GLY A 80 -8.14 -0.65 9.56
C GLY A 80 -9.18 -1.75 9.74
N GLU A 81 -10.45 -1.38 9.57
CA GLU A 81 -11.57 -2.30 9.73
C GLU A 81 -11.50 -3.51 8.78
N PHE A 82 -11.95 -4.64 9.30
CA PHE A 82 -12.08 -5.89 8.56
C PHE A 82 -13.55 -6.11 8.19
N HIS A 83 -13.87 -6.08 6.91
CA HIS A 83 -15.24 -6.23 6.39
C HIS A 83 -15.50 -7.66 5.92
N GLY A 84 -15.12 -8.66 6.73
CA GLY A 84 -15.38 -10.09 6.50
C GLY A 84 -14.55 -10.75 5.39
N HIS A 85 -14.44 -10.11 4.23
CA HIS A 85 -13.76 -10.65 3.03
C HIS A 85 -12.53 -9.85 2.59
N TYR A 86 -12.39 -8.63 3.10
CA TYR A 86 -11.24 -7.77 2.85
C TYR A 86 -10.94 -6.93 4.09
N ARG A 87 -9.71 -6.43 4.15
CA ARG A 87 -9.25 -5.50 5.17
C ARG A 87 -8.95 -4.18 4.52
N ILE A 88 -9.12 -3.10 5.25
CA ILE A 88 -8.61 -1.79 4.84
C ILE A 88 -7.14 -1.70 5.24
N LEU A 89 -6.29 -1.31 4.30
CA LEU A 89 -4.90 -0.96 4.56
C LEU A 89 -4.73 0.55 4.43
N ASN A 90 -4.06 1.15 5.41
CA ASN A 90 -3.68 2.55 5.43
C ASN A 90 -2.16 2.65 5.52
N SER A 91 -1.56 3.50 4.68
CA SER A 91 -0.11 3.74 4.67
C SER A 91 0.21 5.20 4.47
#